data_AF-A0A960WQI6-F1
#
_entry.id   AF-A0A960WQI6-F1
#
_cell.length_a   1.000
_cell.length_b   1.000
_cell.length_c   1.000
_cell.angle_alpha   90.00
_cell.angle_beta   90.00
_cell.angle_gamma   90.00
#
_symmetry.space_group_name_H-M   'P 1'
#
loop_
_entity.id
_entity.type
_entity.pdbx_description
1 polymer ?
#
loop_
_entity_poly.entity_id
_entity_poly.type
_entity_poly.pdbx_seq_one_letter_code
_entity_poly.pdbx_strand_id
1 'polypeptide(L)'
;MIRPLLLLTLLATSIRADNLHRHDSRRWERSSEAVLHTDLAKVEPASAVITGKRQKGKWKAIPFSTAEFSGTALSIYSATNPEPVSLDLPERGPHAIYLGLATTSGGFTIGGNGLKAKLSDEPVFKRLANHLPLLADRRAVIEDCYLTAANLNGQSLEIAPLHGLPANLCYVRVVPLSEAELAEAFAPSDQRKAIATFDGHSWIWPFRPVTGAQLAEEFRGFETS
;
A
#
# COMPACT_ATOMS: atom_id res chain seq x y z
N MET A 1 -18.09 -14.02 -57.94
CA MET A 1 -16.81 -14.17 -57.22
C MET A 1 -16.61 -12.90 -56.38
N ILE A 2 -17.16 -12.86 -55.15
CA ILE A 2 -16.97 -11.77 -54.17
C ILE A 2 -16.95 -12.43 -52.79
N ARG A 3 -15.83 -12.32 -52.07
CA ARG A 3 -15.68 -12.73 -50.66
C ARG A 3 -15.96 -11.51 -49.78
N PRO A 4 -16.77 -11.61 -48.71
CA PRO A 4 -16.81 -10.58 -47.70
C PRO A 4 -15.63 -10.78 -46.74
N LEU A 5 -14.81 -9.73 -46.59
CA LEU A 5 -13.76 -9.64 -45.60
C LEU A 5 -14.43 -9.34 -44.25
N LEU A 6 -14.45 -10.33 -43.35
CA LEU A 6 -14.91 -10.14 -41.98
C LEU A 6 -13.80 -9.40 -41.21
N LEU A 7 -13.93 -8.09 -41.06
CA LEU A 7 -13.06 -7.29 -40.20
C LEU A 7 -13.49 -7.54 -38.74
N LEU A 8 -12.78 -8.43 -38.06
CA LEU A 8 -13.00 -8.69 -36.64
C LEU A 8 -12.38 -7.53 -35.83
N THR A 9 -13.20 -6.57 -35.43
CA THR A 9 -12.83 -5.52 -34.49
C THR A 9 -12.60 -6.15 -33.10
N LEU A 10 -11.34 -6.37 -32.75
CA LEU A 10 -10.90 -6.61 -31.37
C LEU A 10 -11.05 -5.32 -30.57
N LEU A 11 -12.26 -5.07 -30.07
CA LEU A 11 -12.56 -3.98 -29.15
C LEU A 11 -12.21 -4.39 -27.72
N ALA A 12 -11.09 -3.84 -27.25
CA ALA A 12 -10.80 -3.41 -25.87
C ALA A 12 -11.41 -4.23 -24.71
N THR A 13 -10.70 -5.25 -24.25
CA THR A 13 -10.94 -5.90 -22.96
C THR A 13 -10.02 -5.41 -21.83
N SER A 14 -9.11 -4.45 -22.06
CA SER A 14 -8.07 -4.13 -21.06
C SER A 14 -8.58 -3.32 -19.85
N ILE A 15 -9.67 -2.58 -19.96
CA ILE A 15 -10.09 -1.63 -18.89
C ILE A 15 -10.70 -2.34 -17.66
N ARG A 16 -11.23 -3.57 -17.81
CA ARG A 16 -11.81 -4.32 -16.66
C ARG A 16 -10.78 -4.99 -15.76
N ALA A 17 -9.56 -5.21 -16.24
CA ALA A 17 -8.53 -5.95 -15.50
C ALA A 17 -7.82 -5.10 -14.43
N ASP A 18 -7.88 -3.78 -14.54
CA ASP A 18 -7.03 -2.85 -13.79
C ASP A 18 -7.27 -2.88 -12.27
N ASN A 19 -8.54 -2.96 -11.84
CA ASN A 19 -8.88 -3.07 -10.42
C ASN A 19 -8.67 -4.49 -9.83
N LEU A 20 -8.77 -5.54 -10.65
CA LEU A 20 -8.60 -6.94 -10.19
C LEU A 20 -7.15 -7.29 -9.88
N HIS A 21 -6.21 -6.63 -10.55
CA HIS A 21 -4.77 -6.89 -10.41
C HIS A 21 -3.99 -5.71 -9.88
N ARG A 22 -4.66 -4.69 -9.32
CA ARG A 22 -4.01 -3.51 -8.72
C ARG A 22 -2.92 -3.90 -7.72
N HIS A 23 -3.18 -4.92 -6.90
CA HIS A 23 -2.26 -5.48 -5.90
C HIS A 23 -1.21 -6.46 -6.44
N ASP A 24 -1.28 -6.83 -7.73
CA ASP A 24 -0.28 -7.69 -8.33
C ASP A 24 0.83 -6.85 -8.97
N SER A 25 1.96 -6.70 -8.28
CA SER A 25 3.11 -5.95 -8.78
C SER A 25 3.73 -6.53 -10.06
N ARG A 26 3.42 -7.78 -10.40
CA ARG A 26 3.92 -8.46 -11.62
C ARG A 26 3.19 -8.04 -12.88
N ARG A 27 2.14 -7.22 -12.76
CA ARG A 27 1.40 -6.68 -13.90
C ARG A 27 2.25 -5.77 -14.79
N TRP A 28 3.28 -5.16 -14.22
CA TRP A 28 4.15 -4.21 -14.93
C TRP A 28 5.21 -4.96 -15.74
N GLU A 29 5.51 -4.46 -16.93
CA GLU A 29 6.44 -5.08 -17.87
C GLU A 29 7.82 -5.30 -17.25
N ARG A 30 8.26 -4.34 -16.42
CA ARG A 30 9.59 -4.33 -15.79
C ARG A 30 9.57 -4.78 -14.33
N SER A 31 8.58 -5.60 -13.95
CA SER A 31 8.45 -6.12 -12.57
C SER A 31 9.66 -6.90 -12.06
N SER A 32 10.43 -7.55 -12.96
CA SER A 32 11.68 -8.23 -12.61
C SER A 32 12.82 -7.28 -12.21
N GLU A 33 12.73 -5.99 -12.57
CA GLU A 33 13.70 -4.95 -12.22
C GLU A 33 13.33 -4.22 -10.91
N ALA A 34 12.31 -4.69 -10.21
CA ALA A 34 11.83 -4.06 -9.00
C ALA A 34 12.89 -4.04 -7.88
N VAL A 35 13.04 -2.88 -7.24
CA VAL A 35 13.85 -2.73 -6.03
C VAL A 35 13.00 -3.06 -4.81
N LEU A 36 13.56 -3.86 -3.91
CA LEU A 36 12.94 -4.24 -2.63
C LEU A 36 13.71 -3.59 -1.48
N HIS A 37 13.07 -2.64 -0.80
CA HIS A 37 13.55 -2.09 0.46
C HIS A 37 13.07 -2.98 1.61
N THR A 38 13.95 -3.85 2.11
CA THR A 38 13.62 -4.85 3.14
C THR A 38 14.14 -4.52 4.53
N ASP A 39 15.03 -3.52 4.68
CA ASP A 39 15.58 -3.11 5.96
C ASP A 39 14.89 -1.85 6.48
N LEU A 40 13.67 -2.03 7.00
CA LEU A 40 12.82 -0.91 7.44
C LEU A 40 13.20 -0.38 8.82
N ALA A 41 14.29 -0.86 9.43
CA ALA A 41 14.83 -0.23 10.65
C ALA A 41 15.53 1.11 10.35
N LYS A 42 15.80 1.41 9.07
CA LYS A 42 16.45 2.64 8.59
C LYS A 42 15.51 3.83 8.42
N VAL A 43 14.25 3.70 8.84
CA VAL A 43 13.29 4.79 8.77
C VAL A 43 13.60 5.88 9.78
N GLU A 44 13.24 7.11 9.44
CA GLU A 44 13.39 8.28 10.31
C GLU A 44 12.03 8.74 10.88
N PRO A 45 11.97 9.30 12.10
CA PRO A 45 13.08 9.40 13.03
C PRO A 45 13.43 8.04 13.62
N ALA A 46 14.72 7.69 13.68
CA ALA A 46 15.18 6.42 14.28
C ALA A 46 14.67 6.22 15.72
N SER A 47 14.37 7.31 16.43
CA SER A 47 13.79 7.29 17.79
C SER A 47 12.39 6.68 17.87
N ALA A 48 11.65 6.63 16.76
CA ALA A 48 10.32 6.01 16.66
C ALA A 48 10.39 4.48 16.51
N VAL A 49 11.58 3.89 16.33
CA VAL A 49 11.79 2.45 16.14
C VAL A 49 12.43 1.82 17.38
N ILE A 50 12.08 0.56 17.68
CA ILE A 50 12.69 -0.23 18.77
C ILE A 50 13.03 -1.65 18.33
N THR A 51 14.24 -2.11 18.62
CA THR A 51 14.73 -3.49 18.32
C THR A 51 14.64 -4.43 19.53
N GLY A 52 14.44 -3.90 20.74
CA GLY A 52 14.28 -4.66 21.99
C GLY A 52 12.82 -5.00 22.35
N LYS A 53 12.49 -4.94 23.65
CA LYS A 53 11.11 -5.10 24.11
C LYS A 53 10.21 -4.03 23.49
N ARG A 54 8.98 -4.40 23.13
CA ARG A 54 7.98 -3.47 22.60
C ARG A 54 7.75 -2.33 23.58
N GLN A 55 7.59 -1.12 23.05
CA GLN A 55 7.27 0.08 23.81
C GLN A 55 6.06 0.76 23.17
N LYS A 56 5.21 1.37 24.01
CA LYS A 56 4.11 2.20 23.52
C LYS A 56 4.69 3.39 22.74
N GLY A 57 4.03 3.78 21.66
CA GLY A 57 4.47 4.89 20.82
C GLY A 57 5.63 4.56 19.87
N LYS A 58 6.06 3.30 19.76
CA LYS A 58 7.18 2.91 18.88
C LYS A 58 6.85 1.77 17.94
N TRP A 59 7.35 1.85 16.73
CA TRP A 59 7.41 0.74 15.79
C TRP A 59 8.39 -0.32 16.28
N LYS A 60 7.96 -1.58 16.32
CA LYS A 60 8.84 -2.69 16.66
C LYS A 60 9.52 -3.20 15.41
N ALA A 61 10.84 -3.09 15.35
CA ALA A 61 11.66 -3.75 14.33
C ALA A 61 11.74 -5.26 14.64
N ILE A 62 11.38 -6.10 13.67
CA ILE A 62 11.37 -7.57 13.78
C ILE A 62 12.07 -8.17 12.55
N PRO A 63 13.04 -9.07 12.73
CA PRO A 63 13.61 -9.80 11.60
C PRO A 63 12.53 -10.70 10.96
N PHE A 64 12.51 -10.76 9.64
CA PHE A 64 11.66 -11.69 8.90
C PHE A 64 12.43 -12.34 7.74
N SER A 65 11.92 -13.47 7.26
CA SER A 65 12.49 -14.21 6.14
C SER A 65 11.39 -14.86 5.32
N THR A 66 11.57 -14.84 4.01
CA THR A 66 10.85 -15.64 3.02
C THR A 66 11.82 -16.64 2.38
N ALA A 67 11.35 -17.44 1.43
CA ALA A 67 12.22 -18.31 0.66
C ALA A 67 13.20 -17.53 -0.25
N GLU A 68 12.85 -16.30 -0.62
CA GLU A 68 13.58 -15.51 -1.63
C GLU A 68 14.43 -14.40 -1.00
N PHE A 69 14.04 -13.87 0.15
CA PHE A 69 14.73 -12.75 0.79
C PHE A 69 14.47 -12.68 2.30
N SER A 70 15.24 -11.84 2.98
CA SER A 70 15.08 -11.53 4.41
C SER A 70 15.25 -10.04 4.65
N GLY A 71 14.80 -9.57 5.81
CA GLY A 71 14.94 -8.17 6.19
C GLY A 71 14.44 -7.88 7.59
N THR A 72 14.20 -6.59 7.85
CA THR A 72 13.66 -6.08 9.10
C THR A 72 12.31 -5.42 8.84
N ALA A 73 11.26 -6.03 9.37
CA ALA A 73 9.89 -5.54 9.29
C ALA A 73 9.59 -4.50 10.39
N LEU A 74 8.64 -3.61 10.13
CA LEU A 74 8.03 -2.74 11.14
C LEU A 74 6.70 -3.31 11.60
N SER A 75 6.54 -3.43 12.92
CA SER A 75 5.38 -4.07 13.53
C SER A 75 4.76 -3.25 14.65
N ILE A 76 3.42 -3.19 14.68
CA ILE A 76 2.63 -2.55 15.74
C ILE A 76 1.44 -3.42 16.13
N TYR A 77 1.01 -3.27 17.38
CA TYR A 77 -0.31 -3.73 17.83
C TYR A 77 -1.31 -2.58 17.81
N SER A 78 -2.59 -2.90 17.82
CA SER A 78 -3.72 -1.97 17.75
C SER A 78 -3.65 -0.75 18.69
N ALA A 79 -3.08 -0.93 19.89
CA ALA A 79 -2.96 0.13 20.89
C ALA A 79 -1.55 0.76 20.99
N THR A 80 -0.64 0.45 20.06
CA THR A 80 0.75 0.94 20.11
C THR A 80 0.85 2.41 19.74
N ASN A 81 0.09 2.85 18.73
CA ASN A 81 -0.02 4.23 18.25
C ASN A 81 1.34 4.98 18.13
N PRO A 82 2.30 4.47 17.33
CA PRO A 82 3.55 5.18 17.11
C PRO A 82 3.38 6.43 16.25
N GLU A 83 4.37 7.32 16.33
CA GLU A 83 4.48 8.42 15.39
C GLU A 83 4.73 7.93 13.95
N PRO A 84 4.36 8.71 12.93
CA PRO A 84 4.76 8.45 11.55
C PRO A 84 6.28 8.33 11.40
N VAL A 85 6.71 7.51 10.45
CA VAL A 85 8.11 7.33 10.06
C VAL A 85 8.26 7.51 8.57
N SER A 86 9.48 7.80 8.12
CA SER A 86 9.80 8.09 6.73
C SER A 86 10.92 7.18 6.23
N LEU A 87 10.75 6.62 5.04
CA LEU A 87 11.76 5.85 4.34
C LEU A 87 12.20 6.62 3.09
N ASP A 88 13.48 6.88 2.95
CA ASP A 88 14.01 7.50 1.73
C ASP A 88 13.91 6.52 0.54
N LEU A 89 13.39 7.02 -0.58
CA LEU A 89 13.33 6.31 -1.87
C LEU A 89 14.30 6.98 -2.85
N PRO A 90 15.52 6.43 -3.03
CA PRO A 90 16.54 7.03 -3.89
C PRO A 90 16.20 6.95 -5.39
N GLU A 91 15.20 6.16 -5.78
CA GLU A 91 14.79 5.94 -7.15
C GLU A 91 14.35 7.24 -7.85
N ARG A 92 14.56 7.28 -9.17
CA ARG A 92 14.24 8.41 -10.03
C ARG A 92 13.56 7.96 -11.32
N GLY A 93 12.54 8.68 -11.76
CA GLY A 93 11.76 8.34 -12.95
C GLY A 93 10.43 7.67 -12.61
N PRO A 94 9.68 7.22 -13.63
CA PRO A 94 8.39 6.55 -13.46
C PRO A 94 8.51 5.24 -12.66
N HIS A 95 7.76 5.12 -11.57
CA HIS A 95 7.71 3.92 -10.74
C HIS A 95 6.31 3.66 -10.16
N ALA A 96 5.97 2.39 -9.98
CA ALA A 96 4.88 1.94 -9.12
C ALA A 96 5.41 1.53 -7.74
N ILE A 97 4.70 1.90 -6.68
CA ILE A 97 5.09 1.69 -5.28
C ILE A 97 4.08 0.77 -4.61
N TYR A 98 4.60 -0.28 -3.98
CA TYR A 98 3.85 -1.29 -3.25
C TYR A 98 4.42 -1.47 -1.85
N LEU A 99 3.56 -1.75 -0.88
CA LEU A 99 3.94 -2.08 0.49
C LEU A 99 3.60 -3.54 0.77
N GLY A 100 4.62 -4.34 1.11
CA GLY A 100 4.45 -5.73 1.49
C GLY A 100 3.91 -5.84 2.91
N LEU A 101 2.58 -5.90 3.07
CA LEU A 101 1.95 -6.05 4.38
C LEU A 101 1.75 -7.52 4.70
N ALA A 102 2.22 -7.97 5.85
CA ALA A 102 1.94 -9.32 6.34
C ALA A 102 0.63 -9.35 7.13
N THR A 103 -0.19 -10.39 6.90
CA THR A 103 -1.34 -10.72 7.74
C THR A 103 -0.93 -10.72 9.21
N THR A 104 -1.72 -10.10 10.06
CA THR A 104 -1.48 -10.11 11.50
C THR A 104 -2.58 -10.89 12.20
N SER A 105 -2.22 -11.76 13.15
CA SER A 105 -3.22 -12.32 14.05
C SER A 105 -3.54 -11.27 15.11
N GLY A 106 -4.65 -10.54 14.97
CA GLY A 106 -5.12 -9.51 15.91
C GLY A 106 -5.48 -9.98 17.33
N GLY A 107 -4.99 -11.16 17.76
CA GLY A 107 -5.39 -11.78 19.02
C GLY A 107 -6.81 -12.34 18.96
N PHE A 108 -7.65 -11.92 19.91
CA PHE A 108 -9.00 -12.45 20.16
C PHE A 108 -10.09 -11.95 19.20
N THR A 109 -9.78 -10.98 18.34
CA THR A 109 -10.68 -10.50 17.30
C THR A 109 -10.05 -10.70 15.93
N ILE A 110 -10.86 -11.13 14.96
CA ILE A 110 -10.52 -11.11 13.53
C ILE A 110 -10.60 -9.63 13.10
N GLY A 111 -9.67 -8.82 13.60
CA GLY A 111 -9.48 -7.45 13.16
C GLY A 111 -8.47 -7.46 12.02
N GLY A 112 -8.81 -6.85 10.90
CA GLY A 112 -7.89 -6.66 9.78
C GLY A 112 -6.58 -6.00 10.21
N ASN A 113 -5.57 -6.06 9.35
CA ASN A 113 -4.34 -5.32 9.53
C ASN A 113 -4.34 -4.10 8.61
N GLY A 114 -3.62 -3.06 9.00
CA GLY A 114 -3.45 -1.95 8.09
C GLY A 114 -2.63 -0.82 8.64
N LEU A 115 -2.09 -0.05 7.72
CA LEU A 115 -1.39 1.18 7.97
C LEU A 115 -1.82 2.19 6.93
N LYS A 116 -1.29 3.40 7.02
CA LYS A 116 -1.47 4.40 5.99
C LYS A 116 -0.11 4.89 5.51
N ALA A 117 0.00 5.17 4.21
CA ALA A 117 1.24 5.62 3.61
C ALA A 117 0.99 6.68 2.53
N LYS A 118 2.01 7.47 2.24
CA LYS A 118 2.02 8.45 1.14
C LYS A 118 3.44 8.79 0.73
N LEU A 119 3.62 9.28 -0.49
CA LEU A 119 4.85 9.97 -0.84
C LEU A 119 4.88 11.36 -0.20
N SER A 120 6.08 11.91 -0.02
CA SER A 120 6.30 13.20 0.65
C SER A 120 5.58 14.38 0.00
N ASP A 121 5.33 14.31 -1.32
CA ASP A 121 4.61 15.33 -2.09
C ASP A 121 3.09 15.08 -2.16
N GLU A 122 2.62 13.92 -1.70
CA GLU A 122 1.19 13.66 -1.61
C GLU A 122 0.59 14.39 -0.38
N PRO A 123 -0.57 15.06 -0.54
CA PRO A 123 -1.16 15.89 0.51
C PRO A 123 -1.78 15.09 1.66
N VAL A 124 -2.21 13.86 1.42
CA VAL A 124 -2.89 13.03 2.43
C VAL A 124 -2.49 11.55 2.29
N PHE A 125 -2.62 10.81 3.38
CA PHE A 125 -2.32 9.39 3.43
C PHE A 125 -3.37 8.54 2.70
N LYS A 126 -2.92 7.43 2.11
CA LYS A 126 -3.78 6.35 1.61
C LYS A 126 -3.77 5.20 2.61
N ARG A 127 -4.93 4.61 2.85
CA ARG A 127 -5.06 3.43 3.72
C ARG A 127 -4.70 2.18 2.94
N LEU A 128 -3.95 1.29 3.59
CA LEU A 128 -3.50 0.03 3.03
C LEU A 128 -3.77 -1.08 4.03
N ALA A 129 -4.27 -2.20 3.54
CA ALA A 129 -4.58 -3.39 4.33
C ALA A 129 -4.16 -4.64 3.54
N ASN A 130 -3.84 -5.71 4.25
CA ASN A 130 -3.71 -7.02 3.62
C ASN A 130 -5.10 -7.68 3.60
N HIS A 131 -5.52 -8.12 2.42
CA HIS A 131 -6.81 -8.73 2.12
C HIS A 131 -6.75 -10.26 2.03
N LEU A 132 -5.56 -10.83 2.17
CA LEU A 132 -5.34 -12.27 2.13
C LEU A 132 -5.64 -12.89 3.50
N PRO A 133 -6.19 -14.11 3.52
CA PRO A 133 -6.35 -14.87 4.74
C PRO A 133 -5.01 -15.39 5.25
N LEU A 134 -4.93 -15.68 6.55
CA LEU A 134 -3.85 -16.51 7.09
C LEU A 134 -3.85 -17.88 6.40
N LEU A 135 -2.66 -18.44 6.16
CA LEU A 135 -2.53 -19.83 5.75
C LEU A 135 -2.81 -20.76 6.94
N ALA A 136 -2.92 -22.07 6.64
CA ALA A 136 -2.96 -23.11 7.66
C ALA A 136 -1.84 -22.94 8.70
N ASP A 137 -2.12 -23.36 9.94
CA ASP A 137 -1.24 -23.19 11.10
C ASP A 137 -0.93 -21.71 11.43
N ARG A 138 -1.82 -20.80 11.05
CA ARG A 138 -1.70 -19.35 11.26
C ARG A 138 -0.42 -18.77 10.66
N ARG A 139 0.07 -19.37 9.58
CA ARG A 139 1.23 -18.85 8.87
C ARG A 139 0.86 -17.54 8.17
N ALA A 140 1.67 -16.52 8.40
CA ALA A 140 1.44 -15.20 7.83
C ALA A 140 1.63 -15.22 6.30
N VAL A 141 0.81 -14.44 5.61
CA VAL A 141 0.92 -14.18 4.17
C VAL A 141 1.26 -12.72 3.97
N ILE A 142 2.15 -12.43 3.03
CA ILE A 142 2.48 -11.06 2.65
C ILE A 142 1.77 -10.73 1.35
N GLU A 143 1.07 -9.60 1.30
CA GLU A 143 0.42 -9.08 0.09
C GLU A 143 1.13 -7.79 -0.35
N ASP A 144 1.35 -7.66 -1.65
CA ASP A 144 1.72 -6.39 -2.27
C ASP A 144 0.52 -5.42 -2.24
N CYS A 145 0.57 -4.46 -1.34
CA CYS A 145 -0.46 -3.43 -1.21
C CYS A 145 -0.09 -2.22 -2.08
N TYR A 146 -0.76 -2.03 -3.21
CA TYR A 146 -0.51 -0.90 -4.10
C TYR A 146 -0.77 0.44 -3.42
N LEU A 147 0.21 1.33 -3.45
CA LEU A 147 0.07 2.70 -2.95
C LEU A 147 -0.22 3.68 -4.08
N THR A 148 0.66 3.74 -5.07
CA THR A 148 0.59 4.72 -6.16
C THR A 148 1.57 4.39 -7.27
N ALA A 149 1.39 5.03 -8.42
CA ALA A 149 2.42 5.25 -9.41
C ALA A 149 2.81 6.73 -9.37
N ALA A 150 4.09 7.03 -9.58
CA ALA A 150 4.62 8.39 -9.56
C ALA A 150 5.91 8.49 -10.35
N ASN A 151 6.25 9.71 -10.76
CA ASN A 151 7.59 10.03 -11.24
C ASN A 151 8.47 10.42 -10.04
N LEU A 152 9.25 9.47 -9.52
CA LEU A 152 10.08 9.66 -8.34
C LEU A 152 11.27 10.58 -8.65
N ASN A 153 11.67 11.37 -7.66
CA ASN A 153 12.77 12.33 -7.80
C ASN A 153 13.71 12.32 -6.57
N GLY A 154 13.83 11.18 -5.88
CA GLY A 154 14.48 11.10 -4.57
C GLY A 154 13.56 11.56 -3.44
N GLN A 155 12.31 11.09 -3.45
CA GLN A 155 11.29 11.42 -2.45
C GLN A 155 11.39 10.49 -1.24
N SER A 156 10.60 10.76 -0.20
CA SER A 156 10.43 9.82 0.90
C SER A 156 9.02 9.25 0.96
N LEU A 157 8.92 8.02 1.45
CA LEU A 157 7.69 7.33 1.76
C LEU A 157 7.38 7.52 3.24
N GLU A 158 6.32 8.27 3.53
CA GLU A 158 5.79 8.41 4.88
C GLU A 158 4.85 7.25 5.21
N ILE A 159 5.03 6.66 6.40
CA ILE A 159 4.30 5.50 6.90
C ILE A 159 3.76 5.86 8.28
N ALA A 160 2.46 5.68 8.50
CA ALA A 160 1.80 5.98 9.76
C ALA A 160 0.85 4.84 10.17
N PRO A 161 0.56 4.66 11.48
CA PRO A 161 -0.40 3.65 11.92
C PRO A 161 -1.82 4.02 11.48
N LEU A 162 -2.65 2.99 11.28
CA LEU A 162 -4.10 3.17 11.34
C LEU A 162 -4.58 2.99 12.78
N HIS A 163 -5.40 3.94 13.24
CA HIS A 163 -5.89 3.93 14.60
C HIS A 163 -6.65 2.63 14.91
N GLY A 164 -6.26 1.95 16.00
CA GLY A 164 -6.90 0.72 16.44
C GLY A 164 -6.53 -0.54 15.65
N LEU A 165 -5.67 -0.46 14.63
CA LEU A 165 -5.29 -1.61 13.81
C LEU A 165 -3.83 -2.04 14.04
N PRO A 166 -3.56 -3.35 14.10
CA PRO A 166 -2.20 -3.87 13.99
C PRO A 166 -1.67 -3.74 12.57
N ALA A 167 -0.35 -3.72 12.41
CA ALA A 167 0.30 -3.77 11.11
C ALA A 167 1.66 -4.47 11.22
N ASN A 168 2.03 -5.20 10.17
CA ASN A 168 3.35 -5.76 9.95
C ASN A 168 3.77 -5.41 8.52
N LEU A 169 4.59 -4.37 8.35
CA LEU A 169 5.16 -3.99 7.07
C LEU A 169 6.51 -4.70 6.90
N CYS A 170 6.64 -5.53 5.87
CA CYS A 170 7.83 -6.32 5.61
C CYS A 170 8.80 -5.66 4.62
N TYR A 171 8.28 -5.03 3.57
CA TYR A 171 9.11 -4.38 2.56
C TYR A 171 8.35 -3.28 1.84
N VAL A 172 9.10 -2.43 1.13
CA VAL A 172 8.58 -1.54 0.09
C VAL A 172 9.14 -2.02 -1.24
N ARG A 173 8.26 -2.25 -2.21
CA ARG A 173 8.64 -2.65 -3.58
C ARG A 173 8.43 -1.46 -4.51
N VAL A 174 9.48 -1.11 -5.25
CA VAL A 174 9.49 -0.01 -6.21
C VAL A 174 9.76 -0.60 -7.58
N VAL A 175 8.74 -0.56 -8.45
CA VAL A 175 8.77 -1.18 -9.79
C VAL A 175 8.97 -0.08 -10.83
N PRO A 176 10.05 -0.11 -11.63
CA PRO A 176 10.22 0.83 -12.73
C PRO A 176 9.07 0.72 -13.73
N LEU A 177 8.58 1.85 -14.22
CA LEU A 177 7.54 1.94 -15.24
C LEU A 177 8.10 2.58 -16.52
N SER A 178 7.45 2.30 -17.63
CA SER A 178 7.49 3.16 -18.81
C SER A 178 6.61 4.40 -18.62
N GLU A 179 6.83 5.43 -19.43
CA GLU A 179 5.94 6.60 -19.47
C GLU A 179 4.50 6.20 -19.85
N ALA A 180 4.33 5.16 -20.66
CA ALA A 180 3.02 4.64 -21.06
C ALA A 180 2.30 3.98 -19.87
N GLU A 181 2.99 3.13 -19.10
CA GLU A 181 2.43 2.52 -17.88
C GLU A 181 2.12 3.57 -16.80
N LEU A 182 2.95 4.61 -16.68
CA LEU A 182 2.66 5.72 -15.77
C LEU A 182 1.41 6.50 -16.21
N ALA A 183 1.28 6.78 -17.50
CA ALA A 183 0.10 7.43 -18.05
C ALA A 183 -1.17 6.58 -17.89
N GLU A 184 -1.06 5.26 -18.06
CA GLU A 184 -2.14 4.30 -17.78
C GLU A 184 -2.56 4.35 -16.30
N ALA A 185 -1.60 4.37 -15.38
CA ALA A 185 -1.89 4.41 -13.94
C ALA A 185 -2.62 5.70 -13.50
N PHE A 186 -2.50 6.78 -14.28
CA PHE A 186 -3.23 8.04 -14.08
C PHE A 186 -4.47 8.20 -14.97
N ALA A 187 -4.77 7.21 -15.82
CA ALA A 187 -5.93 7.29 -16.68
C ALA A 187 -7.20 7.45 -15.82
N PRO A 188 -8.09 8.40 -16.16
CA PRO A 188 -9.31 8.59 -15.40
C PRO A 188 -10.15 7.32 -15.47
N SER A 189 -10.69 6.90 -14.32
CA SER A 189 -11.64 5.79 -14.29
C SER A 189 -12.93 6.20 -15.01
N ASP A 190 -13.40 5.33 -15.90
CA ASP A 190 -14.70 5.45 -16.57
C ASP A 190 -15.89 5.23 -15.60
N GLN A 191 -15.61 4.88 -14.34
CA GLN A 191 -16.64 4.65 -13.32
C GLN A 191 -17.15 5.98 -12.74
N ARG A 192 -18.47 6.13 -12.63
CA ARG A 192 -19.06 7.27 -11.92
C ARG A 192 -18.70 7.19 -10.43
N LYS A 193 -17.99 8.20 -9.94
CA LYS A 193 -17.67 8.36 -8.51
C LYS A 193 -18.81 9.12 -7.84
N ALA A 194 -19.68 8.40 -7.14
CA ALA A 194 -20.60 8.99 -6.17
C ALA A 194 -20.18 8.51 -4.79
N ILE A 195 -19.68 9.43 -3.96
CA ILE A 195 -19.31 9.15 -2.58
C ILE A 195 -20.46 9.63 -1.70
N ALA A 196 -21.11 8.69 -1.02
CA ALA A 196 -22.09 8.97 0.01
C ALA A 196 -21.60 8.36 1.33
N THR A 197 -21.56 9.16 2.38
CA THR A 197 -21.17 8.70 3.72
C THR A 197 -22.33 8.83 4.68
N PHE A 198 -22.52 7.80 5.51
CA PHE A 198 -23.36 7.86 6.69
C PHE A 198 -22.45 7.64 7.90
N ASP A 199 -22.15 8.68 8.67
CA ASP A 199 -21.04 8.68 9.62
C ASP A 199 -21.42 8.28 11.06
N GLY A 200 -22.69 7.94 11.32
CA GLY A 200 -23.22 7.68 12.67
C GLY A 200 -22.32 6.83 13.59
N HIS A 201 -21.64 5.81 13.05
CA HIS A 201 -20.54 5.10 13.72
C HIS A 201 -19.51 4.48 12.76
N SER A 202 -19.47 4.92 11.49
CA SER A 202 -18.74 4.21 10.43
C SER A 202 -17.25 4.54 10.41
N TRP A 203 -16.84 5.68 9.86
CA TRP A 203 -15.42 5.99 9.64
C TRP A 203 -14.88 7.08 10.58
N ILE A 204 -15.69 8.08 10.92
CA ILE A 204 -15.30 9.13 11.87
C ILE A 204 -15.02 8.52 13.25
N TRP A 205 -15.86 7.60 13.72
CA TRP A 205 -15.72 7.00 15.05
C TRP A 205 -14.45 6.13 15.23
N PRO A 206 -14.15 5.14 14.35
CA PRO A 206 -12.97 4.30 14.54
C PRO A 206 -11.66 4.99 14.17
N PHE A 207 -11.66 5.93 13.20
CA PHE A 207 -10.43 6.56 12.70
C PHE A 207 -10.15 7.94 13.28
N ARG A 208 -11.12 8.55 13.97
CA ARG A 208 -10.97 9.77 14.79
C ARG A 208 -10.21 10.91 14.08
N PRO A 209 -10.65 11.36 12.88
CA PRO A 209 -10.03 12.48 12.21
C PRO A 209 -10.18 13.76 13.04
N VAL A 210 -9.08 14.48 13.24
CA VAL A 210 -8.99 15.76 13.96
C VAL A 210 -8.56 16.92 13.04
N THR A 211 -8.26 16.65 11.76
CA THR A 211 -7.93 17.68 10.75
C THR A 211 -8.70 17.46 9.45
N GLY A 212 -8.83 18.52 8.63
CA GLY A 212 -9.45 18.42 7.30
C GLY A 212 -8.72 17.45 6.37
N ALA A 213 -7.39 17.40 6.46
CA ALA A 213 -6.59 16.42 5.72
C ALA A 213 -6.95 14.97 6.11
N GLN A 214 -7.15 14.69 7.40
CA GLN A 214 -7.56 13.37 7.87
C GLN A 214 -8.99 12.99 7.46
N LEU A 215 -9.88 13.98 7.30
CA LEU A 215 -11.19 13.74 6.69
C LEU A 215 -11.04 13.37 5.21
N ALA A 216 -10.16 14.05 4.49
CA ALA A 216 -9.89 13.79 3.07
C ALA A 216 -9.20 12.44 2.81
N GLU A 217 -8.42 11.91 3.75
CA GLU A 217 -7.79 10.57 3.65
C GLU A 217 -8.81 9.46 3.31
N GLU A 218 -10.04 9.54 3.83
CA GLU A 218 -11.11 8.57 3.53
C GLU A 218 -11.46 8.56 2.05
N PHE A 219 -11.45 9.73 1.42
CA PHE A 219 -11.97 9.93 0.08
C PHE A 219 -10.92 9.68 -1.01
N ARG A 220 -9.63 9.73 -0.65
CA ARG A 220 -8.54 9.59 -1.63
C ARG A 220 -8.53 8.26 -2.36
N GLY A 221 -8.91 7.17 -1.70
CA GLY A 221 -9.06 5.86 -2.34
C GLY A 221 -10.07 5.86 -3.49
N PHE A 222 -11.07 6.75 -3.43
CA PHE A 222 -12.12 6.90 -4.43
C PHE A 222 -11.75 7.86 -5.56
N GLU A 223 -10.67 8.65 -5.44
CA GLU A 223 -10.23 9.62 -6.47
C GLU A 223 -9.66 8.93 -7.72
N THR A 224 -9.14 7.70 -7.59
CA THR A 224 -8.48 6.95 -8.68
C THR A 224 -9.12 5.60 -9.01
N SER A 225 -10.21 5.21 -8.33
CA SER A 225 -11.00 3.99 -8.61
C SER A 225 -12.11 4.21 -9.63
#